data_AF-A0A175RHL8-F1
#
_entry.id   AF-A0A175RHL8-F1
#
_cell.length_a   1.000
_cell.length_b   1.000
_cell.length_c   1.000
_cell.angle_alpha   90.00
_cell.angle_beta   90.00
_cell.angle_gamma   90.00
#
_symmetry.space_group_name_H-M   'P 1'
#
loop_
_entity.id
_entity.type
_entity.pdbx_description
1 polymer ?
#
loop_
_entity_poly.entity_id
_entity_poly.type
_entity_poly.pdbx_seq_one_letter_code
_entity_poly.pdbx_strand_id
1 'polypeptide(L)'
;MERPVTVRGSRFTPSAWTALGAGVVAAGLWTACSPEVFGAARFTQVWTSGLLLVVGALTVYLAVGTLRTRVEVFPDRLESTRGLRRTQVIGPGELVTFRASGKGNTVISAATARRRGFSTNRFHHHHDALVDWLDRNTGEEWTAFREFFGKLTVQQHRAPLRESLSTLLIVGVFLATLLTFPGLFIGNAYDAAHREQVTCTVTAAEAITVSSRSTRGIGSSRAGVGVETSDCGRLTMTRGVTSDDRDGIARELNRTKGPHVFTVGGGSFWLRKNTPITVPSPTVYSIDDLSAR
;
A
#
# COMPACT_ATOMS: atom_id res chain seq x y z
N MET A 1 20.87 -41.93 -9.67
CA MET A 1 20.71 -40.63 -8.98
C MET A 1 19.26 -40.22 -9.13
N GLU A 2 18.45 -40.42 -8.09
CA GLU A 2 17.07 -39.93 -8.08
C GLU A 2 17.06 -38.39 -8.03
N ARG A 3 16.16 -37.77 -8.80
CA ARG A 3 16.03 -36.31 -8.82
C ARG A 3 15.35 -35.85 -7.53
N PRO A 4 15.85 -34.80 -6.86
CA PRO A 4 15.21 -34.27 -5.66
C PRO A 4 13.80 -33.75 -5.96
N VAL A 5 12.87 -34.03 -5.05
CA VAL A 5 11.49 -33.57 -5.16
C VAL A 5 11.33 -32.26 -4.39
N THR A 6 10.89 -31.20 -5.08
CA THR A 6 10.74 -29.87 -4.45
C THR A 6 9.32 -29.68 -3.93
N VAL A 7 9.20 -29.47 -2.62
CA VAL A 7 7.95 -29.18 -1.91
C VAL A 7 7.84 -27.67 -1.72
N ARG A 8 6.81 -27.05 -2.30
CA ARG A 8 6.62 -25.59 -2.25
C ARG A 8 5.16 -25.19 -2.43
N GLY A 9 4.81 -24.04 -1.86
CA GLY A 9 3.51 -23.39 -2.06
C GLY A 9 3.38 -22.65 -3.39
N SER A 10 2.20 -22.06 -3.61
CA SER A 10 1.93 -21.27 -4.82
C SER A 10 2.93 -20.14 -5.00
N ARG A 11 3.44 -20.00 -6.22
CA ARG A 11 4.32 -18.90 -6.61
C ARG A 11 3.55 -17.64 -7.03
N PHE A 12 2.27 -17.77 -7.39
CA PHE A 12 1.51 -16.68 -8.00
C PHE A 12 1.41 -15.46 -7.08
N THR A 13 0.88 -15.65 -5.87
CA THR A 13 0.72 -14.57 -4.88
C THR A 13 2.05 -13.87 -4.54
N PRO A 14 3.13 -14.57 -4.16
CA PRO A 14 4.39 -13.89 -3.86
C PRO A 14 5.05 -13.26 -5.08
N SER A 15 4.87 -13.80 -6.30
CA SER A 15 5.32 -13.12 -7.53
C SER A 15 4.56 -11.81 -7.77
N ALA A 16 3.24 -11.80 -7.60
CA ALA A 16 2.42 -10.60 -7.72
C ALA A 16 2.85 -9.53 -6.70
N TRP A 17 3.10 -9.92 -5.44
CA TRP A 17 3.63 -9.03 -4.42
C TRP A 17 5.03 -8.50 -4.72
N THR A 18 5.87 -9.32 -5.35
CA THR A 18 7.22 -8.89 -5.77
C THR A 18 7.12 -7.83 -6.87
N ALA A 19 6.29 -8.05 -7.87
CA ALA A 19 6.07 -7.09 -8.96
C ALA A 19 5.47 -5.77 -8.42
N LEU A 20 4.48 -5.87 -7.53
CA LEU A 20 3.88 -4.70 -6.90
C LEU A 20 4.91 -3.93 -6.07
N GLY A 21 5.66 -4.60 -5.20
CA GLY A 21 6.72 -3.98 -4.41
C GLY A 21 7.80 -3.32 -5.26
N ALA A 22 8.20 -3.95 -6.38
CA ALA A 22 9.16 -3.38 -7.32
C ALA A 22 8.61 -2.10 -7.99
N GLY A 23 7.33 -2.08 -8.35
CA GLY A 23 6.65 -0.88 -8.85
C GLY A 23 6.64 0.26 -7.83
N VAL A 24 6.43 -0.05 -6.55
CA VAL A 24 6.49 0.96 -5.46
C VAL A 24 7.90 1.50 -5.29
N VAL A 25 8.94 0.66 -5.36
CA VAL A 25 10.34 1.12 -5.33
C VAL A 25 10.63 2.04 -6.52
N ALA A 26 10.19 1.67 -7.73
CA ALA A 26 10.36 2.48 -8.92
C ALA A 26 9.67 3.86 -8.78
N ALA A 27 8.47 3.90 -8.21
CA ALA A 27 7.77 5.14 -7.90
C ALA A 27 8.51 5.98 -6.84
N GLY A 28 9.08 5.33 -5.81
CA GLY A 28 9.93 5.99 -4.81
C GLY A 28 11.19 6.60 -5.41
N LEU A 29 11.85 5.90 -6.33
CA LEU A 29 13.01 6.42 -7.05
C LEU A 29 12.63 7.57 -7.99
N TRP A 30 11.53 7.43 -8.73
CA TRP A 30 11.03 8.48 -9.61
C TRP A 30 10.71 9.76 -8.83
N THR A 31 9.97 9.65 -7.72
CA THR A 31 9.67 10.82 -6.85
C THR A 31 10.93 11.45 -6.25
N ALA A 32 11.95 10.66 -5.90
CA ALA A 32 13.24 11.19 -5.45
C ALA A 32 13.98 11.97 -6.56
N CYS A 33 13.85 11.53 -7.80
CA CYS A 33 14.51 12.13 -8.97
C CYS A 33 13.70 13.24 -9.67
N SER A 34 12.48 13.53 -9.20
CA SER A 34 11.58 14.52 -9.81
C SER A 34 11.43 15.80 -8.97
N PRO A 35 12.48 16.61 -8.80
CA PRO A 35 12.37 17.88 -8.06
C PRO A 35 11.38 18.85 -8.70
N GLU A 36 11.15 18.77 -10.01
CA GLU A 36 10.17 19.57 -10.74
C GLU A 36 8.77 19.39 -10.17
N VAL A 37 8.37 18.17 -9.81
CA VAL A 37 7.03 17.85 -9.26
C VAL A 37 6.79 18.54 -7.92
N PHE A 38 7.84 18.73 -7.10
CA PHE A 38 7.70 19.24 -5.73
C PHE A 38 8.14 20.70 -5.57
N GLY A 39 8.89 21.26 -6.53
CA GLY A 39 9.44 22.61 -6.45
C GLY A 39 10.22 22.85 -5.16
N ALA A 40 9.78 23.84 -4.36
CA ALA A 40 10.41 24.17 -3.08
C ALA A 40 10.10 23.17 -1.94
N ALA A 41 9.16 22.24 -2.11
CA ALA A 41 8.71 21.30 -1.08
C ALA A 41 9.68 20.10 -0.91
N ARG A 42 10.97 20.38 -0.74
CA ARG A 42 12.07 19.39 -0.58
C ARG A 42 11.79 18.38 0.53
N PHE A 43 11.25 18.83 1.66
CA PHE A 43 10.90 17.94 2.77
C PHE A 43 9.84 16.92 2.36
N THR A 44 8.77 17.36 1.70
CA THR A 44 7.70 16.47 1.22
C THR A 44 8.23 15.47 0.20
N GLN A 45 9.08 15.91 -0.72
CA GLN A 45 9.76 15.04 -1.68
C GLN A 45 10.58 13.94 -0.98
N VAL A 46 11.47 14.32 -0.06
CA VAL A 46 12.34 13.37 0.66
C VAL A 46 11.52 12.40 1.51
N TRP A 47 10.50 12.90 2.20
CA TRP A 47 9.64 12.07 3.04
C TRP A 47 8.84 11.05 2.22
N THR A 48 8.16 11.51 1.16
CA THR A 48 7.32 10.64 0.32
C THR A 48 8.14 9.59 -0.43
N SER A 49 9.27 9.99 -1.04
CA SER A 49 10.18 9.06 -1.71
C SER A 49 10.76 8.05 -0.72
N GLY A 50 11.25 8.50 0.44
CA GLY A 50 11.78 7.63 1.50
C GLY A 50 10.76 6.60 1.97
N LEU A 51 9.50 7.02 2.21
CA LEU A 51 8.43 6.12 2.62
C LEU A 51 8.14 5.06 1.55
N LEU A 52 8.02 5.47 0.28
CA LEU A 52 7.80 4.55 -0.84
C LEU A 52 8.95 3.54 -0.99
N LEU A 53 10.20 4.00 -0.88
CA LEU A 53 11.36 3.13 -0.96
C LEU A 53 11.38 2.10 0.18
N VAL A 54 11.13 2.51 1.43
CA VAL A 54 11.11 1.60 2.58
C VAL A 54 9.99 0.56 2.44
N VAL A 55 8.77 1.00 2.13
CA VAL A 55 7.61 0.11 2.00
C VAL A 55 7.78 -0.83 0.80
N GLY A 56 8.22 -0.32 -0.34
CA GLY A 56 8.49 -1.10 -1.54
C GLY A 56 9.58 -2.14 -1.31
N ALA A 57 10.72 -1.75 -0.75
CA ALA A 57 11.84 -2.64 -0.46
C ALA A 57 11.47 -3.72 0.56
N LEU A 58 10.74 -3.38 1.63
CA LEU A 58 10.26 -4.35 2.60
C LEU A 58 9.29 -5.35 1.96
N THR A 59 8.39 -4.88 1.09
CA THR A 59 7.45 -5.73 0.36
C THR A 59 8.18 -6.70 -0.56
N VAL A 60 9.15 -6.23 -1.34
CA VAL A 60 10.01 -7.06 -2.19
C VAL A 60 10.79 -8.07 -1.34
N TYR A 61 11.41 -7.63 -0.24
CA TYR A 61 12.19 -8.48 0.66
C TYR A 61 11.35 -9.65 1.21
N LEU A 62 10.14 -9.37 1.71
CA LEU A 62 9.23 -10.38 2.24
C LEU A 62 8.71 -11.31 1.13
N ALA A 63 8.35 -10.77 -0.02
CA ALA A 63 7.84 -11.54 -1.15
C ALA A 63 8.91 -12.47 -1.75
N VAL A 64 10.13 -11.96 -1.96
CA VAL A 64 11.29 -12.75 -2.42
C VAL A 64 11.68 -13.79 -1.39
N GLY A 65 11.64 -13.47 -0.08
CA GLY A 65 11.84 -14.47 0.97
C GLY A 65 10.81 -15.61 0.88
N THR A 66 9.55 -15.27 0.62
CA THR A 66 8.48 -16.26 0.41
C THR A 66 8.73 -17.10 -0.84
N LEU A 67 9.24 -16.50 -1.93
CA LEU A 67 9.64 -17.21 -3.14
C LEU A 67 10.87 -18.11 -2.94
N ARG A 68 11.82 -17.73 -2.10
CA ARG A 68 13.00 -18.59 -1.86
C ARG A 68 12.71 -19.73 -0.91
N THR A 69 11.63 -19.64 -0.14
CA THR A 69 11.22 -20.67 0.80
C THR A 69 10.80 -21.95 0.06
N ARG A 70 11.56 -23.03 0.25
CA ARG A 70 11.32 -24.34 -0.36
C ARG A 70 11.94 -25.45 0.50
N VAL A 71 11.41 -26.65 0.37
CA VAL A 71 12.01 -27.86 0.94
C VAL A 71 12.29 -28.80 -0.21
N GLU A 72 13.54 -29.19 -0.37
CA GLU A 72 13.96 -30.22 -1.32
C GLU A 72 14.13 -31.52 -0.55
N VAL A 73 13.42 -32.55 -1.01
CA VAL A 73 13.43 -33.88 -0.42
C VAL A 73 14.40 -34.75 -1.21
N PHE A 74 15.44 -35.22 -0.54
CA PHE A 74 16.36 -36.25 -1.03
C PHE A 74 16.12 -37.54 -0.24
N PRO A 75 16.50 -38.71 -0.78
CA PRO A 75 16.33 -39.98 -0.06
C PRO A 75 17.05 -39.99 1.31
N ASP A 76 18.21 -39.35 1.39
CA ASP A 76 19.13 -39.35 2.54
C ASP A 76 19.04 -38.11 3.42
N ARG A 77 18.38 -37.02 2.96
CA ARG A 77 18.35 -35.74 3.68
C ARG A 77 17.23 -34.81 3.21
N LEU A 78 16.90 -33.82 4.02
CA LEU A 78 16.07 -32.69 3.63
C LEU A 78 16.93 -31.44 3.50
N GLU A 79 16.74 -30.70 2.41
CA GLU A 79 17.34 -29.37 2.25
C GLU A 79 16.25 -28.31 2.35
N SER A 80 16.26 -27.55 3.44
CA SER A 80 15.31 -26.46 3.66
C SER A 80 15.96 -25.12 3.39
N THR A 81 15.40 -24.39 2.43
CA THR A 81 15.68 -22.96 2.27
C THR A 81 14.52 -22.17 2.89
N ARG A 82 14.81 -21.27 3.82
CA ARG A 82 13.78 -20.41 4.46
C ARG A 82 14.11 -18.95 4.24
N GLY A 83 13.26 -18.24 3.51
CA GLY A 83 13.49 -16.83 3.22
C GLY A 83 14.79 -16.62 2.45
N LEU A 84 15.57 -15.64 2.90
CA LEU A 84 16.90 -15.32 2.37
C LEU A 84 18.03 -15.99 3.16
N ARG A 85 17.72 -16.92 4.07
CA ARG A 85 18.73 -17.63 4.86
C ARG A 85 19.41 -18.71 4.03
N ARG A 86 20.58 -19.14 4.51
CA ARG A 86 21.30 -20.30 3.94
C ARG A 86 20.43 -21.54 4.01
N THR A 87 20.56 -22.38 2.99
CA THR A 87 19.98 -23.73 2.97
C THR A 87 20.49 -24.50 4.17
N GLN A 88 19.57 -25.12 4.89
CA GLN A 88 19.86 -26.01 5.99
C GLN A 88 19.67 -27.45 5.50
N VAL A 89 20.70 -28.25 5.70
CA VAL A 89 20.63 -29.70 5.50
C VAL A 89 20.18 -30.31 6.81
N ILE A 90 19.16 -31.16 6.75
CA ILE A 90 18.57 -31.86 7.90
C ILE A 90 18.69 -33.35 7.62
N GLY A 91 19.36 -34.07 8.52
CA GLY A 91 19.53 -35.52 8.40
C GLY A 91 18.36 -36.31 9.00
N PRO A 92 18.29 -37.63 8.75
CA PRO A 92 17.39 -38.53 9.46
C PRO A 92 17.57 -38.44 10.98
N GLY A 93 16.48 -38.48 11.74
CA GLY A 93 16.49 -38.41 13.21
C GLY A 93 16.85 -37.04 13.82
N GLU A 94 17.17 -36.01 13.02
CA GLU A 94 17.53 -34.68 13.55
C GLU A 94 16.31 -33.83 13.94
N LEU A 95 15.13 -34.17 13.42
CA LEU A 95 13.87 -33.47 13.68
C LEU A 95 13.28 -33.94 15.01
N VAL A 96 12.97 -33.00 15.89
CA VAL A 96 12.53 -33.30 17.26
C VAL A 96 11.15 -32.72 17.57
N THR A 97 10.75 -31.66 16.86
CA THR A 97 9.46 -31.03 17.10
C THR A 97 8.73 -30.75 15.80
N PHE A 98 7.42 -30.96 15.83
CA PHE A 98 6.53 -30.69 14.71
C PHE A 98 5.42 -29.74 15.15
N ARG A 99 5.05 -28.84 14.25
CA ARG A 99 3.96 -27.89 14.45
C ARG A 99 3.22 -27.70 13.15
N ALA A 100 1.91 -27.86 13.19
CA ALA A 100 1.06 -27.37 12.12
C ALA A 100 0.62 -25.93 12.39
N SER A 101 0.47 -25.17 11.31
CA SER A 101 -0.08 -23.82 11.38
C SER A 101 -0.88 -23.50 10.12
N GLY A 102 -1.48 -22.31 10.10
CA GLY A 102 -2.34 -21.88 9.00
C GLY A 102 -3.76 -22.40 9.12
N LYS A 103 -4.67 -21.77 8.37
CA LYS A 103 -6.08 -22.16 8.37
C LYS A 103 -6.21 -23.57 7.79
N GLY A 104 -6.84 -24.47 8.55
CA GLY A 104 -6.97 -25.88 8.17
C GLY A 104 -5.66 -26.68 8.28
N ASN A 105 -4.69 -26.20 9.09
CA ASN A 105 -3.39 -26.87 9.33
C ASN A 105 -2.56 -27.08 8.07
N THR A 106 -2.67 -26.16 7.12
CA THR A 106 -2.10 -26.25 5.76
C THR A 106 -0.58 -26.07 5.67
N VAL A 107 0.10 -25.89 6.80
CA VAL A 107 1.55 -25.68 6.89
C VAL A 107 2.13 -26.65 7.92
N ILE A 108 3.07 -27.51 7.51
CA ILE A 108 3.92 -28.27 8.44
C ILE A 108 5.19 -27.46 8.65
N SER A 109 5.54 -27.28 9.92
CA SER A 109 6.86 -26.82 10.33
C SER A 109 7.47 -27.83 11.27
N ALA A 110 8.77 -28.07 11.13
CA ALA A 110 9.51 -28.93 12.01
C ALA A 110 10.80 -28.23 12.45
N ALA A 111 11.30 -28.54 13.64
CA ALA A 111 12.55 -28.01 14.12
C ALA A 111 13.45 -29.10 14.69
N THR A 112 14.76 -28.86 14.58
CA THR A 112 15.78 -29.74 15.15
C THR A 112 16.12 -29.28 16.56
N ALA A 113 16.74 -30.13 17.37
CA ALA A 113 17.12 -29.79 18.75
C ALA A 113 17.99 -28.52 18.85
N ARG A 114 18.76 -28.22 17.80
CA ARG A 114 19.75 -27.14 17.81
C ARG A 114 19.40 -25.96 16.90
N ARG A 115 18.46 -26.12 15.95
CA ARG A 115 18.16 -25.10 14.93
C ARG A 115 16.67 -25.07 14.60
N ARG A 116 16.20 -23.89 14.16
CA ARG A 116 14.93 -23.81 13.42
C ARG A 116 15.07 -24.72 12.20
N GLY A 117 14.18 -25.70 12.04
CA GLY A 117 14.15 -26.60 10.90
C GLY A 117 13.32 -26.00 9.76
N PHE A 118 12.50 -26.81 9.10
CA PHE A 118 11.77 -26.41 7.90
C PHE A 118 10.35 -25.91 8.19
N SER A 119 9.78 -25.21 7.20
CA SER A 119 8.34 -24.92 7.12
C SER A 119 7.92 -25.04 5.67
N THR A 120 6.88 -25.80 5.40
CA THR A 120 6.24 -25.81 4.09
C THR A 120 5.41 -24.53 3.94
N ASN A 121 5.43 -23.91 2.76
CA ASN A 121 4.50 -22.83 2.46
C ASN A 121 3.28 -23.49 1.82
N ARG A 122 2.10 -23.47 2.49
CA ARG A 122 0.78 -24.04 2.12
C ARG A 122 0.81 -25.24 1.15
N PHE A 123 0.41 -26.43 1.62
CA PHE A 123 0.50 -27.70 0.87
C PHE A 123 -0.17 -27.69 -0.51
N HIS A 124 0.61 -27.63 -1.60
CA HIS A 124 0.03 -27.70 -2.94
C HIS A 124 0.75 -28.66 -3.89
N HIS A 125 2.07 -28.85 -3.76
CA HIS A 125 2.83 -29.73 -4.66
C HIS A 125 3.77 -30.66 -3.89
N HIS A 126 3.77 -31.93 -4.28
CA HIS A 126 4.68 -32.99 -3.82
C HIS A 126 4.72 -33.22 -2.30
N HIS A 127 3.58 -32.98 -1.63
CA HIS A 127 3.46 -33.17 -0.20
C HIS A 127 3.61 -34.64 0.22
N ASP A 128 3.13 -35.55 -0.62
CA ASP A 128 3.34 -36.99 -0.56
C ASP A 128 4.81 -37.35 -0.37
N ALA A 129 5.71 -36.82 -1.20
CA ALA A 129 7.14 -37.10 -1.09
C ALA A 129 7.75 -36.67 0.25
N LEU A 130 7.28 -35.55 0.83
CA LEU A 130 7.72 -35.10 2.14
C LEU A 130 7.20 -36.02 3.25
N VAL A 131 5.93 -36.40 3.18
CA VAL A 131 5.30 -37.30 4.15
C VAL A 131 6.02 -38.65 4.15
N ASP A 132 6.25 -39.23 2.98
CA ASP A 132 6.96 -40.50 2.80
C ASP A 132 8.40 -40.46 3.33
N TRP A 133 9.07 -39.31 3.20
CA TRP A 133 10.39 -39.13 3.79
C TRP A 133 10.31 -39.07 5.31
N LEU A 134 9.38 -38.29 5.87
CA LEU A 134 9.21 -38.18 7.32
C LEU A 134 8.85 -39.53 7.93
N ASP A 135 7.96 -40.27 7.27
CA ASP A 135 7.55 -41.63 7.62
C ASP A 135 8.71 -42.57 7.90
N ARG A 136 9.73 -42.50 7.05
CA ARG A 136 10.89 -43.39 7.12
C ARG A 136 11.97 -42.91 8.11
N ASN A 137 11.97 -41.62 8.48
CA ASN A 137 13.15 -40.98 9.07
C ASN A 137 12.95 -40.28 10.43
N THR A 138 11.72 -40.19 10.95
CA THR A 138 11.43 -39.33 12.13
C THR A 138 10.80 -40.03 13.33
N GLY A 139 10.61 -41.35 13.28
CA GLY A 139 10.29 -42.18 14.45
C GLY A 139 8.97 -41.82 15.15
N GLU A 140 8.93 -41.97 16.48
CA GLU A 140 7.70 -41.88 17.30
C GLU A 140 7.05 -40.49 17.27
N GLU A 141 7.81 -39.40 17.33
CA GLU A 141 7.28 -38.02 17.32
C GLU A 141 6.45 -37.70 16.07
N TRP A 142 6.91 -38.19 14.91
CA TRP A 142 6.16 -38.04 13.67
C TRP A 142 4.92 -38.92 13.60
N THR A 143 4.97 -40.13 14.17
CA THR A 143 3.78 -40.98 14.26
C THR A 143 2.70 -40.34 15.14
N ALA A 144 3.07 -39.78 16.29
CA ALA A 144 2.16 -39.05 17.17
C ALA A 144 1.58 -37.80 16.48
N PHE A 145 2.42 -37.03 15.78
CA PHE A 145 1.98 -35.90 14.97
C PHE A 145 0.96 -36.35 13.92
N ARG A 146 1.27 -37.39 13.13
CA ARG A 146 0.39 -37.86 12.06
C ARG A 146 -0.92 -38.40 12.59
N GLU A 147 -0.89 -39.15 13.69
CA GLU A 147 -2.10 -39.68 14.31
C GLU A 147 -3.02 -38.54 14.80
N PHE A 148 -2.44 -37.52 15.43
CA PHE A 148 -3.17 -36.32 15.84
C PHE A 148 -3.79 -35.59 14.65
N PHE A 149 -3.04 -35.40 13.56
CA PHE A 149 -3.56 -34.70 12.38
C PHE A 149 -4.48 -35.55 11.51
N GLY A 150 -4.36 -36.87 11.52
CA GLY A 150 -5.31 -37.78 10.86
C GLY A 150 -6.70 -37.73 11.50
N LYS A 151 -6.78 -37.39 12.80
CA LYS A 151 -8.04 -37.17 13.53
C LYS A 151 -8.66 -35.79 13.24
N LEU A 152 -7.89 -34.84 12.74
CA LEU A 152 -8.37 -33.52 12.34
C LEU A 152 -8.75 -33.56 10.86
N THR A 153 -9.93 -33.03 10.50
CA THR A 153 -10.32 -32.86 9.10
C THR A 153 -9.40 -31.82 8.44
N VAL A 154 -8.28 -32.29 7.90
CA VAL A 154 -7.40 -31.49 7.05
C VAL A 154 -8.26 -30.98 5.90
N GLN A 155 -8.34 -29.65 5.73
CA GLN A 155 -8.99 -29.09 4.54
C GLN A 155 -8.15 -29.48 3.32
N GLN A 156 -8.48 -30.61 2.70
CA GLN A 156 -7.83 -31.11 1.48
C GLN A 156 -8.08 -30.18 0.30
N HIS A 157 -9.18 -29.42 0.31
CA HIS A 157 -9.53 -28.50 -0.77
C HIS A 157 -9.35 -27.05 -0.36
N ARG A 158 -8.45 -26.39 -1.09
CA ARG A 158 -8.29 -24.94 -1.12
C ARG A 158 -9.62 -24.32 -1.57
N ALA A 159 -10.06 -23.25 -0.93
CA ALA A 159 -11.13 -22.39 -1.47
C ALA A 159 -10.47 -21.28 -2.29
N PRO A 160 -10.14 -21.51 -3.59
CA PRO A 160 -9.33 -20.58 -4.38
C PRO A 160 -9.95 -19.18 -4.44
N LEU A 161 -11.28 -19.10 -4.50
CA LEU A 161 -12.02 -17.84 -4.51
C LEU A 161 -11.76 -16.99 -3.26
N ARG A 162 -11.74 -17.59 -2.08
CA ARG A 162 -11.54 -16.85 -0.82
C ARG A 162 -10.13 -16.28 -0.69
N GLU A 163 -9.12 -17.01 -1.14
CA GLU A 163 -7.74 -16.54 -1.12
C GLU A 163 -7.48 -15.45 -2.17
N SER A 164 -8.03 -15.60 -3.36
CA SER A 164 -7.95 -14.57 -4.41
C SER A 164 -8.65 -13.29 -3.96
N LEU A 165 -9.86 -13.38 -3.40
CA LEU A 165 -10.58 -12.22 -2.84
C LEU A 165 -9.82 -11.57 -1.69
N SER A 166 -9.26 -12.37 -0.76
CA SER A 166 -8.42 -11.83 0.32
C SER A 166 -7.17 -11.14 -0.22
N THR A 167 -6.54 -11.68 -1.26
CA THR A 167 -5.34 -11.08 -1.87
C THR A 167 -5.70 -9.79 -2.58
N LEU A 168 -6.78 -9.77 -3.37
CA LEU A 168 -7.31 -8.58 -4.03
C LEU A 168 -7.67 -7.49 -3.03
N LEU A 169 -8.29 -7.85 -1.91
CA LEU A 169 -8.60 -6.92 -0.83
C LEU A 169 -7.33 -6.30 -0.24
N ILE A 170 -6.31 -7.11 0.08
CA ILE A 170 -5.05 -6.60 0.63
C ILE A 170 -4.34 -5.69 -0.38
N VAL A 171 -4.29 -6.08 -1.66
CA VAL A 171 -3.74 -5.25 -2.73
C VAL A 171 -4.51 -3.94 -2.88
N GLY A 172 -5.85 -4.00 -2.86
CA GLY A 172 -6.70 -2.81 -2.95
C GLY A 172 -6.50 -1.85 -1.78
N VAL A 173 -6.44 -2.37 -0.55
CA VAL A 173 -6.14 -1.57 0.66
C VAL A 173 -4.74 -0.98 0.58
N PHE A 174 -3.76 -1.74 0.10
CA PHE A 174 -2.39 -1.27 -0.04
C PHE A 174 -2.30 -0.13 -1.07
N LEU A 175 -2.92 -0.28 -2.25
CA LEU A 175 -3.00 0.77 -3.26
C LEU A 175 -3.76 2.01 -2.75
N ALA A 176 -4.88 1.82 -2.05
CA ALA A 176 -5.63 2.91 -1.44
C ALA A 176 -4.76 3.67 -0.41
N THR A 177 -3.99 2.95 0.41
CA THR A 177 -3.08 3.56 1.39
C THR A 177 -1.99 4.37 0.70
N LEU A 178 -1.40 3.85 -0.39
CA LEU A 178 -0.42 4.59 -1.19
C LEU A 178 -1.02 5.82 -1.87
N LEU A 179 -2.27 5.74 -2.33
CA LEU A 179 -2.94 6.88 -2.95
C LEU A 179 -3.31 7.96 -1.93
N THR A 180 -3.79 7.56 -0.75
CA THR A 180 -4.21 8.51 0.30
C THR A 180 -3.02 9.15 1.02
N PHE A 181 -2.00 8.38 1.40
CA PHE A 181 -0.88 8.94 2.16
C PHE A 181 0.10 9.69 1.25
N PRO A 182 1.01 9.07 0.48
CA PRO A 182 1.92 9.84 -0.36
C PRO A 182 1.18 10.61 -1.47
N GLY A 183 0.14 10.05 -2.09
CA GLY A 183 -0.54 10.70 -3.22
C GLY A 183 -1.13 12.08 -2.90
N LEU A 184 -1.82 12.25 -1.76
CA LEU A 184 -2.35 13.56 -1.36
C LEU A 184 -1.25 14.58 -1.07
N PHE A 185 -0.15 14.16 -0.45
CA PHE A 185 0.97 15.05 -0.16
C PHE A 185 1.70 15.47 -1.44
N ILE A 186 1.86 14.55 -2.39
CA ILE A 186 2.42 14.83 -3.72
C ILE A 186 1.52 15.82 -4.46
N GLY A 187 0.20 15.58 -4.50
CA GLY A 187 -0.75 16.48 -5.17
C GLY A 187 -0.72 17.90 -4.59
N ASN A 188 -0.72 18.03 -3.26
CA ASN A 188 -0.63 19.33 -2.60
C ASN A 188 0.70 20.06 -2.86
N ALA A 189 1.81 19.31 -2.89
CA ALA A 189 3.12 19.87 -3.21
C ALA A 189 3.21 20.30 -4.68
N TYR A 190 2.67 19.48 -5.58
CA TYR A 190 2.59 19.77 -7.01
C TYR A 190 1.80 21.04 -7.29
N ASP A 191 0.60 21.18 -6.71
CA ASP A 191 -0.20 22.40 -6.83
C ASP A 191 0.52 23.63 -6.30
N ALA A 192 1.26 23.48 -5.20
CA ALA A 192 2.00 24.61 -4.62
C ALA A 192 3.18 25.06 -5.49
N ALA A 193 3.80 24.10 -6.20
CA ALA A 193 4.92 24.32 -7.11
C ALA A 193 4.47 24.80 -8.51
N HIS A 194 3.30 24.35 -8.97
CA HIS A 194 2.75 24.65 -10.29
C HIS A 194 1.46 25.44 -10.13
N ARG A 195 1.62 26.74 -9.92
CA ARG A 195 0.49 27.66 -9.84
C ARG A 195 0.17 28.16 -11.24
N GLU A 196 -1.11 28.17 -11.58
CA GLU A 196 -1.61 28.69 -12.85
C GLU A 196 -2.55 29.86 -12.59
N GLN A 197 -2.49 30.86 -13.46
CA GLN A 197 -3.44 31.97 -13.46
C GLN A 197 -4.60 31.62 -14.39
N VAL A 198 -5.81 31.68 -13.86
CA VAL A 198 -7.05 31.39 -14.60
C VAL A 198 -8.01 32.55 -14.39
N THR A 199 -8.58 33.05 -15.49
CA THR A 199 -9.64 34.06 -15.41
C THR A 199 -10.97 33.35 -15.26
N CYS A 200 -11.67 33.62 -14.17
CA CYS A 200 -12.99 33.06 -13.89
C CYS A 200 -13.99 34.18 -13.61
N THR A 201 -15.23 34.00 -14.07
CA THR A 201 -16.30 34.99 -13.92
C THR A 201 -17.07 34.73 -12.64
N VAL A 202 -16.88 35.60 -11.65
CA VAL A 202 -17.52 35.52 -10.33
C VAL A 202 -18.99 35.94 -10.42
N THR A 203 -19.88 35.06 -9.96
CA THR A 203 -21.33 35.31 -9.92
C THR A 203 -21.83 35.55 -8.50
N ALA A 204 -21.23 34.87 -7.52
CA ALA A 204 -21.49 35.02 -6.10
C ALA A 204 -20.28 34.58 -5.25
N ALA A 205 -20.19 35.08 -4.03
CA ALA A 205 -19.25 34.61 -3.02
C ALA A 205 -19.91 34.51 -1.64
N GLU A 206 -19.50 33.54 -0.83
CA GLU A 206 -20.01 33.35 0.52
C GLU A 206 -18.88 33.01 1.50
N ALA A 207 -18.99 33.54 2.71
CA ALA A 207 -18.12 33.13 3.81
C ALA A 207 -18.53 31.74 4.28
N ILE A 208 -17.57 30.82 4.30
CA ILE A 208 -17.78 29.43 4.69
C ILE A 208 -16.87 29.04 5.84
N THR A 209 -17.24 27.94 6.50
CA THR A 209 -16.38 27.27 7.47
C THR A 209 -16.02 25.89 6.92
N VAL A 210 -14.77 25.70 6.54
CA VAL A 210 -14.28 24.41 6.06
C VAL A 210 -13.90 23.58 7.28
N SER A 211 -14.63 22.50 7.53
CA SER A 211 -14.38 21.62 8.68
C SER A 211 -13.95 20.23 8.22
N SER A 212 -12.91 19.70 8.84
CA SER A 212 -12.48 18.31 8.66
C SER A 212 -12.91 17.49 9.88
N ARG A 213 -14.17 17.04 9.95
CA ARG A 213 -14.62 16.22 11.09
C ARG A 213 -14.27 14.75 10.85
N SER A 214 -13.47 14.15 11.72
CA SER A 214 -13.42 12.70 11.83
C SER A 214 -14.64 12.16 12.58
N THR A 215 -14.99 10.90 12.35
CA THR A 215 -16.05 10.19 13.10
C THR A 215 -15.80 10.12 14.61
N ARG A 216 -14.57 10.43 15.06
CA ARG A 216 -14.18 10.49 16.48
C ARG A 216 -14.20 11.93 17.05
N GLY A 217 -14.75 12.91 16.33
CA GLY A 217 -14.89 14.29 16.82
C GLY A 217 -13.59 15.11 16.78
N ILE A 218 -12.47 14.52 16.38
CA ILE A 218 -11.23 15.27 16.12
C ILE A 218 -11.37 15.94 14.75
N GLY A 219 -11.32 17.26 14.73
CA GLY A 219 -11.37 18.03 13.50
C GLY A 219 -10.97 19.48 13.67
N SER A 220 -10.34 20.05 12.65
CA SER A 220 -10.10 21.49 12.57
C SER A 220 -11.22 22.15 11.77
N SER A 221 -11.72 23.29 12.25
CA SER A 221 -12.47 24.26 11.45
C SER A 221 -11.51 25.34 10.96
N ARG A 222 -11.65 25.74 9.70
CA ARG A 222 -10.93 26.87 9.10
C ARG A 222 -11.93 27.81 8.46
N ALA A 223 -11.68 29.11 8.57
CA ALA A 223 -12.39 30.09 7.78
C ALA A 223 -12.04 29.92 6.30
N GLY A 224 -13.01 30.19 5.43
CA GLY A 224 -12.80 30.20 3.99
C GLY A 224 -13.86 31.02 3.29
N VAL A 225 -13.68 31.20 1.99
CA VAL A 225 -14.63 31.84 1.09
C VAL A 225 -14.95 30.88 -0.05
N GLY A 226 -16.22 30.55 -0.21
CA GLY A 226 -16.73 29.83 -1.39
C GLY A 226 -17.06 30.83 -2.48
N VAL A 227 -16.51 30.66 -3.67
CA VAL A 227 -16.72 31.55 -4.81
C VAL A 227 -17.41 30.76 -5.91
N GLU A 228 -18.63 31.15 -6.26
CA GLU A 228 -19.36 30.59 -7.40
C GLU A 228 -18.93 31.31 -8.67
N THR A 229 -18.59 30.53 -9.68
CA THR A 229 -18.17 31.03 -11.00
C THR A 229 -18.92 30.32 -12.10
N SER A 230 -19.18 31.02 -13.22
CA SER A 230 -19.94 30.44 -14.34
C SER A 230 -19.09 29.56 -15.27
N ASP A 231 -17.78 29.72 -15.25
CA ASP A 231 -16.81 29.13 -16.18
C ASP A 231 -15.87 28.11 -15.50
N CYS A 232 -15.48 28.35 -14.24
CA CYS A 232 -14.56 27.49 -13.49
C CYS A 232 -15.27 26.61 -12.43
N GLY A 233 -16.58 26.80 -12.26
CA GLY A 233 -17.38 26.21 -11.18
C GLY A 233 -17.01 26.76 -9.79
N ARG A 234 -17.57 26.17 -8.73
CA ARG A 234 -17.30 26.62 -7.35
C ARG A 234 -15.82 26.48 -6.96
N LEU A 235 -15.19 27.57 -6.56
CA LEU A 235 -13.83 27.63 -6.00
C LEU A 235 -13.89 27.83 -4.48
N THR A 236 -12.91 27.29 -3.75
CA THR A 236 -12.84 27.46 -2.30
C THR A 236 -11.48 28.05 -1.91
N MET A 237 -11.49 29.24 -1.34
CA MET A 237 -10.31 29.93 -0.83
C MET A 237 -10.23 29.74 0.68
N THR A 238 -9.13 29.18 1.17
CA THR A 238 -8.87 29.00 2.61
C THR A 238 -7.50 29.53 3.04
N ARG A 239 -6.56 29.69 2.10
CA ARG A 239 -5.28 30.35 2.39
C ARG A 239 -5.47 31.86 2.42
N GLY A 240 -4.86 32.52 3.39
CA GLY A 240 -4.96 33.97 3.55
C GLY A 240 -6.33 34.45 4.04
N VAL A 241 -7.22 33.54 4.44
CA VAL A 241 -8.55 33.86 4.98
C VAL A 241 -8.59 33.55 6.47
N THR A 242 -8.90 34.55 7.27
CA THR A 242 -9.12 34.45 8.72
C THR A 242 -10.61 34.48 9.05
N SER A 243 -10.95 34.20 10.31
CA SER A 243 -12.35 34.29 10.74
C SER A 243 -12.89 35.72 10.68
N ASP A 244 -12.01 36.71 10.77
CA ASP A 244 -12.38 38.12 10.87
C ASP A 244 -12.54 38.75 9.47
N ASP A 245 -11.77 38.29 8.48
CA ASP A 245 -11.79 38.86 7.12
C ASP A 245 -12.74 38.14 6.14
N ARG A 246 -13.13 36.88 6.40
CA ARG A 246 -13.89 36.06 5.43
C ARG A 246 -15.16 36.74 4.91
N ASP A 247 -15.88 37.42 5.78
CA ASP A 247 -17.13 38.10 5.44
C ASP A 247 -16.85 39.38 4.64
N GLY A 248 -15.72 40.04 4.92
CA GLY A 248 -15.24 41.17 4.14
C GLY A 248 -14.86 40.76 2.72
N ILE A 249 -14.08 39.70 2.58
CA ILE A 249 -13.64 39.16 1.28
C ILE A 249 -14.85 38.71 0.45
N ALA A 250 -15.79 37.97 1.05
CA ALA A 250 -17.00 37.53 0.35
C ALA A 250 -17.88 38.70 -0.11
N ARG A 251 -18.03 39.75 0.73
CA ARG A 251 -18.78 40.95 0.34
C ARG A 251 -18.10 41.70 -0.80
N GLU A 252 -16.78 41.77 -0.81
CA GLU A 252 -16.05 42.47 -1.86
C GLU A 252 -16.21 41.76 -3.21
N LEU A 253 -15.99 40.44 -3.25
CA LEU A 253 -16.21 39.64 -4.46
C LEU A 253 -17.66 39.72 -4.98
N ASN A 254 -18.65 39.87 -4.09
CA ASN A 254 -20.04 40.08 -4.47
C ASN A 254 -20.31 41.48 -5.03
N ARG A 255 -19.50 42.48 -4.71
CA ARG A 255 -19.60 43.84 -5.28
C ARG A 255 -18.92 43.91 -6.63
N THR A 256 -17.74 43.31 -6.75
CA THR A 256 -16.90 43.35 -7.95
C THR A 256 -17.17 42.18 -8.89
N LYS A 257 -18.42 41.72 -9.00
CA LYS A 257 -18.78 40.58 -9.88
C LYS A 257 -18.23 40.76 -11.30
N GLY A 258 -17.95 39.66 -11.98
CA GLY A 258 -17.35 39.66 -13.31
C GLY A 258 -16.01 38.92 -13.36
N PRO A 259 -15.17 39.19 -14.37
CA PRO A 259 -13.94 38.45 -14.59
C PRO A 259 -12.89 38.80 -13.53
N HIS A 260 -12.40 37.78 -12.82
CA HIS A 260 -11.31 37.86 -11.85
C HIS A 260 -10.19 36.90 -12.23
N VAL A 261 -8.94 37.31 -12.00
CA VAL A 261 -7.77 36.43 -12.17
C VAL A 261 -7.48 35.70 -10.87
N PHE A 262 -7.61 34.38 -10.89
CA PHE A 262 -7.32 33.49 -9.77
C PHE A 262 -5.99 32.79 -9.99
N THR A 263 -5.15 32.77 -8.97
CA THR A 263 -3.98 31.87 -8.94
C THR A 263 -4.39 30.57 -8.26
N VAL A 264 -4.43 29.47 -9.02
CA VAL A 264 -4.89 28.14 -8.56
C VAL A 264 -3.78 27.09 -8.66
N GLY A 265 -3.94 25.98 -7.95
CA GLY A 265 -3.10 24.79 -8.14
C GLY A 265 -3.36 24.14 -9.50
N GLY A 266 -2.33 24.06 -10.35
CA GLY A 266 -2.47 23.58 -11.73
C GLY A 266 -2.87 22.11 -11.83
N GLY A 267 -2.39 21.26 -10.93
CA GLY A 267 -2.73 19.82 -10.94
C GLY A 267 -4.19 19.57 -10.60
N SER A 268 -4.68 20.13 -9.48
CA SER A 268 -6.09 20.01 -9.09
C SER A 268 -7.04 20.70 -10.07
N PHE A 269 -6.64 21.85 -10.63
CA PHE A 269 -7.45 22.54 -11.64
C PHE A 269 -7.55 21.74 -12.94
N TRP A 270 -6.42 21.21 -13.44
CA TRP A 270 -6.40 20.36 -14.64
C TRP A 270 -7.27 19.11 -14.46
N LEU A 271 -7.17 18.44 -13.30
CA LEU A 271 -7.94 17.23 -13.02
C LEU A 271 -9.45 17.54 -13.02
N ARG A 272 -9.86 18.67 -12.45
CA ARG A 272 -11.25 19.12 -12.47
C ARG A 272 -11.77 19.39 -13.87
N LYS A 273 -10.97 20.03 -14.72
CA LYS A 273 -11.37 20.38 -16.08
C LYS A 273 -11.51 19.15 -16.99
N ASN A 274 -10.66 18.14 -16.78
CA ASN A 274 -10.50 17.02 -17.72
C ASN A 274 -11.09 15.69 -17.23
N THR A 275 -11.63 15.63 -16.00
CA THR A 275 -12.22 14.39 -15.48
C THR A 275 -13.69 14.58 -15.13
N PRO A 276 -14.56 13.58 -15.42
CA PRO A 276 -15.98 13.63 -15.09
C PRO A 276 -16.26 13.30 -13.60
N ILE A 277 -15.21 13.10 -12.80
CA ILE A 277 -15.32 12.72 -11.38
C ILE A 277 -15.35 13.98 -10.54
N THR A 278 -16.21 14.03 -9.52
CA THR A 278 -16.20 15.11 -8.52
C THR A 278 -14.88 15.09 -7.75
N VAL A 279 -13.92 15.87 -8.23
CA VAL A 279 -12.66 16.10 -7.55
C VAL A 279 -12.78 17.29 -6.58
N PRO A 280 -12.02 17.30 -5.47
CA PRO A 280 -11.99 18.43 -4.55
C PRO A 280 -11.72 19.74 -5.30
N SER A 281 -12.32 20.84 -4.82
CA SER A 281 -12.04 22.17 -5.39
C SER A 281 -10.54 22.45 -5.38
N PRO A 282 -9.99 23.02 -6.46
CA PRO A 282 -8.57 23.35 -6.52
C PRO A 282 -8.24 24.38 -5.45
N THR A 283 -7.01 24.33 -4.94
CA THR A 283 -6.55 25.31 -3.96
C THR A 283 -6.40 26.66 -4.65
N VAL A 284 -7.09 27.69 -4.13
CA VAL A 284 -6.90 29.08 -4.53
C VAL A 284 -5.82 29.71 -3.65
N TYR A 285 -4.76 30.23 -4.27
CA TYR A 285 -3.63 30.87 -3.58
C TYR A 285 -3.77 32.38 -3.46
N SER A 286 -4.31 33.03 -4.48
CA SER A 286 -4.55 34.48 -4.50
C SER A 286 -5.56 34.85 -5.58
N ILE A 287 -6.10 36.06 -5.46
CA ILE A 287 -6.95 36.73 -6.45
C ILE A 287 -6.30 38.09 -6.67
N ASP A 288 -5.92 38.41 -7.91
CA ASP A 288 -5.03 39.55 -8.19
C ASP A 288 -5.62 40.89 -7.66
N ASP A 289 -6.93 41.10 -7.81
CA ASP A 289 -7.64 42.30 -7.34
C ASP A 289 -7.73 42.44 -5.80
N LEU A 290 -7.45 41.37 -5.05
CA LEU A 290 -7.48 41.35 -3.59
C LEU A 290 -6.10 41.25 -2.96
N SER A 291 -5.05 41.02 -3.76
CA SER A 291 -3.67 40.80 -3.30
C SER A 291 -2.90 42.08 -2.92
N ALA A 292 -3.52 43.25 -3.09
CA ALA A 292 -2.94 44.57 -2.80
C ALA A 292 -3.24 45.10 -1.37
N ARG A 293 -3.59 44.24 -0.41
CA ARG A 293 -3.82 44.59 1.01
C ARG A 293 -2.99 43.75 1.95
#